data_AF-A0A847MWR0-F1
#
_entry.id   AF-A0A847MWR0-F1
#
_cell.length_a   1.000
_cell.length_b   1.000
_cell.length_c   1.000
_cell.angle_alpha   90.00
_cell.angle_beta   90.00
_cell.angle_gamma   90.00
#
_symmetry.space_group_name_H-M   'P 1'
#
loop_
_entity.id
_entity.type
_entity.pdbx_description
1 polymer ?
#
loop_
_entity_poly.entity_id
_entity_poly.type
_entity_poly.pdbx_seq_one_letter_code
_entity_poly.pdbx_strand_id
1 'polypeptide(L)'
;MTTETTAAPETTTTSGNLVTTPITSVLVANRGEIARRVFATCRRRGIATVAVHSDADSAGLHVQDADAAVHLPGNAPGETYLRSDLVIEAAKRAGADAIHPGYGFLSENADFAQAVIDAGLTWIGPNPDAIRVMGSKIASKEAMREAGVPVLEQLEPDAITEADLPVLVKASAGGGGRGMRVVRSLADLPGAVESASAEAASAFGDATVFCERYLESGHHVEVQVLADRHGTVWALGERECSLQRRHQKVIEEAPSPLVERVGPQMRERLLEAGRNAASAVGYVGAGTVEFLATEDGSFYFLEMNTRLQVEHPVTECVTGRDLVALQIDVAEGRPLIGEEPTMQGWSIEARIYAEDPADGWTPQTGTVAAFDVPGVETEFGLPSEHGLRLDSGVAAGSVVSTHYDAMLAKVISFAPTRAEAARALTTALRGTRLHGVRTNRDLLVATLSHPEVLEGTADTGFYDAHGPAELTKGSGLAPELGALVAALADAAAERFALGHLAGISSGFRNVGDGLFRSRTYVAGDDEVSVAYRFVRSG
;
A
#
# COMPACT_ATOMS: atom_id res chain seq x y z
N MET A 1 26.09 -34.62 -63.63
CA MET A 1 26.48 -33.93 -62.38
C MET A 1 25.40 -32.91 -62.09
N THR A 2 24.37 -33.33 -61.37
CA THR A 2 23.28 -32.49 -60.88
C THR A 2 23.28 -32.69 -59.37
N THR A 3 23.64 -31.65 -58.65
CA THR A 3 23.81 -31.63 -57.20
C THR A 3 22.43 -31.50 -56.53
N GLU A 4 22.02 -32.53 -55.81
CA GLU A 4 20.90 -32.49 -54.87
C GLU A 4 21.33 -31.79 -53.58
N THR A 5 20.61 -30.73 -53.23
CA THR A 5 20.72 -30.04 -51.94
C THR A 5 19.70 -30.66 -50.99
N THR A 6 20.16 -31.40 -49.98
CA THR A 6 19.34 -31.91 -48.89
C THR A 6 19.03 -30.80 -47.88
N ALA A 7 17.75 -30.42 -47.76
CA ALA A 7 17.25 -29.54 -46.71
C ALA A 7 17.11 -30.29 -45.38
N ALA A 8 17.50 -29.65 -44.29
CA ALA A 8 17.35 -30.13 -42.91
C ALA A 8 15.87 -30.10 -42.47
N PRO A 9 15.44 -30.96 -41.53
CA PRO A 9 14.04 -31.08 -41.14
C PRO A 9 13.61 -29.88 -40.28
N GLU A 10 12.52 -29.22 -40.68
CA GLU A 10 11.82 -28.23 -39.88
C GLU A 10 11.24 -28.92 -38.63
N THR A 11 11.75 -28.56 -37.46
CA THR A 11 11.13 -28.88 -36.17
C THR A 11 9.87 -28.03 -36.01
N THR A 12 8.74 -28.64 -36.31
CA THR A 12 7.41 -28.09 -36.02
C THR A 12 7.19 -28.11 -34.50
N THR A 13 7.47 -26.99 -33.84
CA THR A 13 6.98 -26.74 -32.47
C THR A 13 5.47 -26.57 -32.55
N THR A 14 4.73 -27.58 -32.09
CA THR A 14 3.30 -27.50 -31.83
C THR A 14 3.05 -26.45 -30.74
N SER A 15 2.59 -25.27 -31.14
CA SER A 15 1.98 -24.30 -30.23
C SER A 15 0.69 -24.91 -29.68
N GLY A 16 0.72 -25.38 -28.43
CA GLY A 16 -0.49 -25.73 -27.72
C GLY A 16 -1.37 -24.47 -27.67
N ASN A 17 -2.55 -24.51 -28.29
CA ASN A 17 -3.56 -23.47 -28.13
C ASN A 17 -3.88 -23.36 -26.63
N LEU A 18 -3.36 -22.34 -25.96
CA LEU A 18 -3.78 -21.99 -24.61
C LEU A 18 -5.26 -21.62 -24.68
N VAL A 19 -6.11 -22.49 -24.14
CA VAL A 19 -7.57 -22.30 -24.12
C VAL A 19 -7.87 -21.18 -23.16
N THR A 20 -8.57 -20.14 -23.63
CA THR A 20 -9.07 -19.10 -22.74
C THR A 20 -10.20 -19.66 -21.88
N THR A 21 -10.13 -19.42 -20.57
CA THR A 21 -11.19 -19.84 -19.63
C THR A 21 -11.85 -18.58 -19.08
N PRO A 22 -13.06 -18.22 -19.53
CA PRO A 22 -13.75 -17.03 -19.05
C PRO A 22 -14.02 -17.12 -17.55
N ILE A 23 -13.67 -16.08 -16.80
CA ILE A 23 -13.98 -15.94 -15.38
C ILE A 23 -15.35 -15.29 -15.25
N THR A 24 -16.27 -15.95 -14.56
CA THR A 24 -17.64 -15.46 -14.39
C THR A 24 -17.95 -15.02 -12.95
N SER A 25 -17.22 -15.55 -11.96
CA SER A 25 -17.40 -15.19 -10.56
C SER A 25 -16.10 -15.27 -9.75
N VAL A 26 -15.71 -14.15 -9.16
CA VAL A 26 -14.48 -14.02 -8.38
C VAL A 26 -14.79 -13.93 -6.90
N LEU A 27 -14.23 -14.86 -6.12
CA LEU A 27 -14.09 -14.68 -4.68
C LEU A 27 -12.82 -13.87 -4.39
N VAL A 28 -12.94 -12.80 -3.63
CA VAL A 28 -11.78 -12.04 -3.17
C VAL A 28 -11.41 -12.51 -1.77
N ALA A 29 -10.27 -13.20 -1.66
CA ALA A 29 -9.74 -13.76 -0.41
C ALA A 29 -9.05 -12.69 0.44
N ASN A 30 -9.75 -11.57 0.65
CA ASN A 30 -9.24 -10.38 1.33
C ASN A 30 -10.41 -9.54 1.88
N ARG A 31 -10.09 -8.37 2.43
CA ARG A 31 -11.03 -7.44 3.08
C ARG A 31 -10.70 -5.98 2.76
N GLY A 32 -11.51 -5.06 3.28
CA GLY A 32 -11.19 -3.63 3.25
C GLY A 32 -11.11 -3.07 1.82
N GLU A 33 -10.25 -2.07 1.61
CA GLU A 33 -10.19 -1.33 0.34
C GLU A 33 -9.86 -2.25 -0.85
N ILE A 34 -8.91 -3.18 -0.71
CA ILE A 34 -8.48 -4.03 -1.83
C ILE A 34 -9.58 -4.98 -2.30
N ALA A 35 -10.40 -5.49 -1.39
CA ALA A 35 -11.57 -6.28 -1.79
C ALA A 35 -12.54 -5.44 -2.62
N ARG A 36 -12.83 -4.21 -2.17
CA ARG A 36 -13.68 -3.25 -2.89
C ARG A 36 -13.10 -2.85 -4.23
N ARG A 37 -11.77 -2.63 -4.31
CA ARG A 37 -11.02 -2.33 -5.53
C ARG A 37 -11.18 -3.44 -6.57
N VAL A 38 -11.05 -4.70 -6.17
CA VAL A 38 -11.23 -5.83 -7.08
C VAL A 38 -12.69 -5.95 -7.52
N PHE A 39 -13.65 -5.80 -6.59
CA PHE A 39 -15.07 -5.82 -6.92
C PHE A 39 -15.47 -4.71 -7.90
N ALA A 40 -14.90 -3.51 -7.75
CA ALA A 40 -15.15 -2.40 -8.67
C ALA A 40 -14.74 -2.75 -10.11
N THR A 41 -13.58 -3.39 -10.31
CA THR A 41 -13.18 -3.89 -11.64
C THR A 41 -14.09 -5.01 -12.12
N CYS A 42 -14.36 -6.03 -11.29
CA CYS A 42 -15.24 -7.14 -11.66
C CYS A 42 -16.61 -6.64 -12.13
N ARG A 43 -17.24 -5.69 -11.40
CA ARG A 43 -18.51 -5.06 -11.79
C ARG A 43 -18.43 -4.35 -13.14
N ARG A 44 -17.39 -3.55 -13.40
CA ARG A 44 -17.18 -2.91 -14.71
C ARG A 44 -17.06 -3.92 -15.85
N ARG A 45 -16.57 -5.13 -15.55
CA ARG A 45 -16.40 -6.23 -16.53
C ARG A 45 -17.58 -7.20 -16.58
N GLY A 46 -18.62 -7.02 -15.77
CA GLY A 46 -19.77 -7.94 -15.70
C GLY A 46 -19.47 -9.28 -15.04
N ILE A 47 -18.45 -9.35 -14.16
CA ILE A 47 -18.05 -10.53 -13.40
C ILE A 47 -18.68 -10.46 -12.01
N ALA A 48 -19.32 -11.55 -11.57
CA ALA A 48 -19.94 -11.63 -10.25
C ALA A 48 -18.88 -11.66 -9.13
N THR A 49 -19.23 -11.18 -7.95
CA THR A 49 -18.29 -10.95 -6.85
C THR A 49 -18.71 -11.63 -5.57
N VAL A 50 -17.75 -12.29 -4.91
CA VAL A 50 -17.95 -12.95 -3.62
C VAL A 50 -16.98 -12.40 -2.58
N ALA A 51 -17.51 -11.90 -1.47
CA ALA A 51 -16.72 -11.53 -0.30
C ALA A 51 -16.60 -12.69 0.69
N VAL A 52 -15.49 -12.71 1.43
CA VAL A 52 -15.39 -13.43 2.70
C VAL A 52 -15.30 -12.43 3.84
N HIS A 53 -15.86 -12.79 5.00
CA HIS A 53 -15.81 -11.95 6.18
C HIS A 53 -15.67 -12.76 7.46
N SER A 54 -15.02 -12.17 8.45
CA SER A 54 -14.96 -12.67 9.82
C SER A 54 -16.20 -12.25 10.62
N ASP A 55 -16.26 -12.61 11.91
CA ASP A 55 -17.21 -12.02 12.85
C ASP A 55 -16.94 -10.50 13.05
N ALA A 56 -15.66 -10.09 13.09
CA ALA A 56 -15.24 -8.72 13.39
C ALA A 56 -15.58 -7.71 12.29
N ASP A 57 -15.67 -8.15 11.03
CA ASP A 57 -15.92 -7.29 9.88
C ASP A 57 -17.12 -7.72 9.03
N SER A 58 -18.07 -8.42 9.65
CA SER A 58 -19.35 -8.80 9.04
C SER A 58 -20.17 -7.61 8.51
N ALA A 59 -19.95 -6.42 9.06
CA ALA A 59 -20.57 -5.16 8.63
C ALA A 59 -19.66 -4.31 7.73
N GLY A 60 -18.49 -4.84 7.31
CA GLY A 60 -17.51 -4.14 6.49
C GLY A 60 -18.09 -3.75 5.13
N LEU A 61 -17.60 -2.64 4.56
CA LEU A 61 -18.08 -2.16 3.26
C LEU A 61 -17.81 -3.15 2.13
N HIS A 62 -16.71 -3.91 2.20
CA HIS A 62 -16.44 -4.95 1.20
C HIS A 62 -17.48 -6.07 1.20
N VAL A 63 -18.10 -6.36 2.35
CA VAL A 63 -19.20 -7.33 2.45
C VAL A 63 -20.46 -6.81 1.78
N GLN A 64 -20.74 -5.51 1.96
CA GLN A 64 -21.92 -4.85 1.37
C GLN A 64 -21.77 -4.64 -0.15
N ASP A 65 -20.54 -4.46 -0.62
CA ASP A 65 -20.24 -4.23 -2.03
C ASP A 65 -20.32 -5.50 -2.90
N ALA A 66 -20.18 -6.70 -2.31
CA ALA A 66 -20.14 -7.95 -3.07
C ALA A 66 -21.55 -8.48 -3.38
N ASP A 67 -21.70 -9.22 -4.48
CA ASP A 67 -22.99 -9.83 -4.87
C ASP A 67 -23.39 -10.97 -3.92
N ALA A 68 -22.39 -11.66 -3.36
CA ALA A 68 -22.57 -12.65 -2.31
C ALA A 68 -21.47 -12.53 -1.24
N ALA A 69 -21.74 -13.00 -0.03
CA ALA A 69 -20.78 -13.02 1.05
C ALA A 69 -20.82 -14.34 1.82
N VAL A 70 -19.66 -14.84 2.21
CA VAL A 70 -19.52 -16.08 2.99
C VAL A 70 -18.81 -15.78 4.30
N HIS A 71 -19.43 -16.21 5.40
CA HIS A 71 -18.88 -16.07 6.74
C HIS A 71 -17.76 -17.09 7.02
N LEU A 72 -16.62 -16.59 7.50
CA LEU A 72 -15.50 -17.34 8.06
C LEU A 72 -15.54 -17.19 9.59
N PRO A 73 -15.93 -18.23 10.35
CA PRO A 73 -16.08 -18.11 11.80
C PRO A 73 -14.77 -17.74 12.50
N GLY A 74 -14.82 -16.77 13.41
CA GLY A 74 -13.65 -16.29 14.15
C GLY A 74 -13.36 -14.81 13.90
N ASN A 75 -12.35 -14.28 14.60
CA ASN A 75 -11.94 -12.87 14.46
C ASN A 75 -10.48 -12.75 14.04
N ALA A 76 -9.61 -13.65 14.51
CA ALA A 76 -8.19 -13.56 14.20
C ALA A 76 -7.95 -13.99 12.74
N PRO A 77 -7.01 -13.35 12.02
CA PRO A 77 -6.60 -13.80 10.69
C PRO A 77 -6.27 -15.29 10.63
N GLY A 78 -5.59 -15.83 11.64
CA GLY A 78 -5.23 -17.26 11.74
C GLY A 78 -6.43 -18.22 11.83
N GLU A 79 -7.58 -17.73 12.27
CA GLU A 79 -8.83 -18.48 12.33
C GLU A 79 -9.67 -18.33 11.04
N THR A 80 -9.40 -17.27 10.27
CA THR A 80 -10.25 -16.79 9.17
C THR A 80 -9.47 -16.60 7.87
N TYR A 81 -9.01 -15.40 7.57
CA TYR A 81 -8.38 -15.01 6.29
C TYR A 81 -7.10 -15.78 5.94
N LEU A 82 -6.43 -16.40 6.92
CA LEU A 82 -5.25 -17.24 6.72
C LEU A 82 -5.58 -18.74 6.63
N ARG A 83 -6.87 -19.11 6.64
CA ARG A 83 -7.33 -20.50 6.52
C ARG A 83 -7.67 -20.84 5.07
N SER A 84 -6.65 -21.32 4.35
CA SER A 84 -6.76 -21.77 2.96
C SER A 84 -7.95 -22.70 2.71
N ASP A 85 -8.17 -23.65 3.62
CA ASP A 85 -9.27 -24.60 3.55
C ASP A 85 -10.64 -23.90 3.63
N LEU A 86 -10.82 -22.96 4.55
CA LEU A 86 -12.07 -22.22 4.70
C LEU A 86 -12.35 -21.31 3.50
N VAL A 87 -11.32 -20.66 2.95
CA VAL A 87 -11.45 -19.77 1.80
C VAL A 87 -11.82 -20.54 0.53
N ILE A 88 -11.18 -21.69 0.28
CA ILE A 88 -11.51 -22.54 -0.88
C ILE A 88 -12.92 -23.11 -0.75
N GLU A 89 -13.32 -23.56 0.45
CA GLU A 89 -14.68 -24.02 0.69
C GLU A 89 -15.71 -22.90 0.53
N ALA A 90 -15.38 -21.67 0.92
CA ALA A 90 -16.23 -20.50 0.67
C ALA A 90 -16.43 -20.24 -0.83
N ALA A 91 -15.36 -20.32 -1.62
CA ALA A 91 -15.43 -20.13 -3.08
C ALA A 91 -16.36 -21.17 -3.72
N LYS A 92 -16.17 -22.46 -3.37
CA LYS A 92 -17.01 -23.55 -3.86
C LYS A 92 -18.48 -23.40 -3.46
N ARG A 93 -18.76 -23.03 -2.22
CA ARG A 93 -20.15 -22.85 -1.73
C ARG A 93 -20.87 -21.70 -2.41
N ALA A 94 -20.15 -20.61 -2.70
CA ALA A 94 -20.70 -19.46 -3.40
C ALA A 94 -20.77 -19.64 -4.93
N GLY A 95 -20.13 -20.67 -5.47
CA GLY A 95 -20.06 -20.93 -6.92
C GLY A 95 -19.07 -20.03 -7.65
N ALA A 96 -18.07 -19.47 -6.95
CA ALA A 96 -16.98 -18.74 -7.58
C ALA A 96 -16.10 -19.70 -8.41
N ASP A 97 -15.64 -19.24 -9.58
CA ASP A 97 -14.74 -19.99 -10.47
C ASP A 97 -13.29 -19.49 -10.41
N ALA A 98 -13.05 -18.36 -9.73
CA ALA A 98 -11.73 -17.80 -9.52
C ALA A 98 -11.55 -17.21 -8.12
N ILE A 99 -10.29 -17.16 -7.65
CA ILE A 99 -9.89 -16.48 -6.41
C ILE A 99 -8.87 -15.40 -6.73
N HIS A 100 -9.16 -14.17 -6.31
CA HIS A 100 -8.19 -13.08 -6.26
C HIS A 100 -7.74 -12.88 -4.80
N PRO A 101 -6.44 -12.91 -4.50
CA PRO A 101 -5.99 -12.82 -3.11
C PRO A 101 -5.83 -11.38 -2.58
N GLY A 102 -6.07 -10.35 -3.39
CA GLY A 102 -5.65 -8.98 -3.08
C GLY A 102 -4.16 -8.90 -2.75
N TYR A 103 -3.82 -8.28 -1.61
CA TYR A 103 -2.48 -8.21 -1.04
C TYR A 103 -2.50 -8.52 0.45
N GLY A 104 -1.38 -8.98 1.00
CA GLY A 104 -1.33 -9.49 2.38
C GLY A 104 -2.12 -10.81 2.53
N PHE A 105 -2.32 -11.25 3.77
CA PHE A 105 -2.92 -12.55 4.08
C PHE A 105 -2.27 -13.71 3.31
N LEU A 106 -3.02 -14.36 2.40
CA LEU A 106 -2.57 -15.52 1.64
C LEU A 106 -2.04 -15.17 0.23
N SER A 107 -1.90 -13.90 -0.11
CA SER A 107 -1.51 -13.48 -1.47
C SER A 107 -0.13 -13.95 -1.92
N GLU A 108 0.78 -14.17 -0.97
CA GLU A 108 2.14 -14.67 -1.22
C GLU A 108 2.33 -16.08 -0.62
N ASN A 109 1.24 -16.79 -0.39
CA ASN A 109 1.28 -18.17 0.09
C ASN A 109 1.20 -19.13 -1.11
N ALA A 110 2.33 -19.73 -1.46
CA ALA A 110 2.42 -20.65 -2.60
C ALA A 110 1.59 -21.91 -2.44
N ASP A 111 1.50 -22.46 -1.23
CA ASP A 111 0.70 -23.66 -0.94
C ASP A 111 -0.79 -23.37 -1.11
N PHE A 112 -1.24 -22.17 -0.72
CA PHE A 112 -2.59 -21.71 -0.98
C PHE A 112 -2.86 -21.57 -2.47
N ALA A 113 -1.99 -20.88 -3.22
CA ALA A 113 -2.12 -20.75 -4.66
C ALA A 113 -2.22 -22.12 -5.35
N GLN A 114 -1.38 -23.08 -4.94
CA GLN A 114 -1.45 -24.45 -5.44
C GLN A 114 -2.76 -25.14 -5.05
N ALA A 115 -3.21 -25.00 -3.80
CA ALA A 115 -4.46 -25.61 -3.33
C ALA A 115 -5.70 -25.05 -4.05
N VAL A 116 -5.70 -23.77 -4.44
CA VAL A 116 -6.75 -23.16 -5.28
C VAL A 116 -6.79 -23.84 -6.65
N ILE A 117 -5.63 -24.02 -7.29
CA ILE A 117 -5.50 -24.68 -8.59
C ILE A 117 -5.94 -26.15 -8.50
N ASP A 118 -5.47 -26.88 -7.47
CA ASP A 118 -5.82 -28.29 -7.24
C ASP A 118 -7.32 -28.47 -6.95
N ALA A 119 -7.97 -27.45 -6.40
CA ALA A 119 -9.42 -27.40 -6.19
C ALA A 119 -10.22 -27.11 -7.47
N GLY A 120 -9.56 -26.91 -8.62
CA GLY A 120 -10.18 -26.63 -9.90
C GLY A 120 -10.63 -25.17 -10.09
N LEU A 121 -10.12 -24.25 -9.25
CA LEU A 121 -10.42 -22.83 -9.32
C LEU A 121 -9.29 -22.07 -10.03
N THR A 122 -9.63 -20.97 -10.70
CA THR A 122 -8.63 -20.09 -11.32
C THR A 122 -7.95 -19.23 -10.25
N TRP A 123 -6.62 -19.34 -10.15
CA TRP A 123 -5.81 -18.45 -9.32
C TRP A 123 -5.48 -17.15 -10.09
N ILE A 124 -5.94 -16.00 -9.57
CA ILE A 124 -5.64 -14.67 -10.13
C ILE A 124 -4.40 -14.10 -9.43
N GLY A 125 -3.23 -14.62 -9.82
CA GLY A 125 -1.94 -14.23 -9.26
C GLY A 125 -0.79 -15.00 -9.92
N PRO A 126 0.43 -14.84 -9.41
CA PRO A 126 1.59 -15.55 -9.92
C PRO A 126 1.55 -17.05 -9.68
N ASN A 127 2.29 -17.77 -10.51
CA ASN A 127 2.46 -19.22 -10.40
C ASN A 127 3.08 -19.60 -9.04
N PRO A 128 2.64 -20.70 -8.38
CA PRO A 128 3.14 -21.12 -7.07
C PRO A 128 4.67 -21.26 -6.98
N ASP A 129 5.33 -21.71 -8.06
CA ASP A 129 6.80 -21.80 -8.11
C ASP A 129 7.47 -20.44 -7.95
N ALA A 130 7.00 -19.41 -8.66
CA ALA A 130 7.55 -18.06 -8.55
C ALA A 130 7.35 -17.50 -7.14
N ILE A 131 6.18 -17.73 -6.53
CA ILE A 131 5.92 -17.34 -5.13
C ILE A 131 6.93 -18.03 -4.18
N ARG A 132 7.20 -19.33 -4.35
CA ARG A 132 8.19 -20.05 -3.52
C ARG A 132 9.60 -19.52 -3.68
N VAL A 133 10.04 -19.29 -4.92
CA VAL A 133 11.40 -18.81 -5.20
C VAL A 133 11.58 -17.41 -4.62
N MET A 134 10.65 -16.50 -4.89
CA MET A 134 10.76 -15.10 -4.45
C MET A 134 10.51 -14.93 -2.95
N GLY A 135 9.73 -15.81 -2.31
CA GLY A 135 9.58 -15.85 -0.85
C GLY A 135 10.82 -16.32 -0.10
N SER A 136 11.80 -16.93 -0.78
CA SER A 136 13.08 -17.35 -0.20
C SER A 136 14.16 -16.29 -0.45
N LYS A 137 14.68 -15.66 0.61
CA LYS A 137 15.76 -14.65 0.52
C LYS A 137 17.00 -15.13 -0.23
N ILE A 138 17.37 -16.40 -0.05
CA ILE A 138 18.56 -16.97 -0.70
C ILE A 138 18.26 -17.27 -2.16
N ALA A 139 17.16 -17.99 -2.43
CA ALA A 139 16.82 -18.40 -3.79
C ALA A 139 16.47 -17.20 -4.67
N SER A 140 15.81 -16.19 -4.12
CA SER A 140 15.48 -14.95 -4.84
C SER A 140 16.74 -14.21 -5.25
N LYS A 141 17.69 -13.97 -4.33
CA LYS A 141 18.96 -13.30 -4.64
C LYS A 141 19.80 -14.08 -5.64
N GLU A 142 19.83 -15.40 -5.54
CA GLU A 142 20.54 -16.23 -6.51
C GLU A 142 19.93 -16.09 -7.91
N ALA A 143 18.61 -16.23 -8.02
CA ALA A 143 17.90 -16.04 -9.29
C ALA A 143 18.12 -14.64 -9.87
N MET A 144 18.10 -13.60 -9.03
CA MET A 144 18.35 -12.22 -9.46
C MET A 144 19.78 -12.04 -9.97
N ARG A 145 20.77 -12.59 -9.27
CA ARG A 145 22.18 -12.53 -9.66
C ARG A 145 22.42 -13.23 -11.00
N GLU A 146 21.85 -14.43 -11.19
CA GLU A 146 21.92 -15.16 -12.46
C GLU A 146 21.24 -14.40 -13.60
N ALA A 147 20.17 -13.66 -13.29
CA ALA A 147 19.44 -12.82 -14.25
C ALA A 147 20.10 -11.47 -14.56
N GLY A 148 21.29 -11.19 -13.98
CA GLY A 148 21.98 -9.92 -14.16
C GLY A 148 21.31 -8.73 -13.46
N VAL A 149 20.37 -8.98 -12.55
CA VAL A 149 19.77 -7.94 -11.72
C VAL A 149 20.78 -7.56 -10.63
N PRO A 150 21.09 -6.26 -10.44
CA PRO A 150 22.03 -5.83 -9.40
C PRO A 150 21.58 -6.29 -8.01
N VAL A 151 22.44 -7.01 -7.29
CA VAL A 151 22.23 -7.45 -5.91
C VAL A 151 23.39 -6.98 -5.05
N LEU A 152 23.14 -6.71 -3.76
CA LEU A 152 24.24 -6.50 -2.81
C LEU A 152 25.00 -7.80 -2.61
N GLU A 153 26.32 -7.69 -2.52
CA GLU A 153 27.19 -8.83 -2.26
C GLU A 153 26.95 -9.37 -0.85
N GLN A 154 26.78 -10.69 -0.75
CA GLN A 154 26.74 -11.39 0.53
C GLN A 154 28.16 -11.65 1.00
N LEU A 155 28.49 -11.12 2.17
CA LEU A 155 29.80 -11.24 2.79
C LEU A 155 29.68 -12.09 4.06
N GLU A 156 30.62 -13.01 4.24
CA GLU A 156 30.73 -13.77 5.48
C GLU A 156 31.20 -12.85 6.61
N PRO A 157 30.62 -12.91 7.83
CA PRO A 157 31.01 -12.03 8.93
C PRO A 157 32.52 -12.07 9.24
N ASP A 158 33.14 -13.24 9.14
CA ASP A 158 34.57 -13.43 9.40
C ASP A 158 35.48 -12.84 8.30
N ALA A 159 34.91 -12.48 7.13
CA ALA A 159 35.63 -11.89 6.00
C ALA A 159 35.56 -10.35 5.97
N ILE A 160 34.79 -9.73 6.87
CA ILE A 160 34.59 -8.27 6.90
C ILE A 160 35.86 -7.54 7.35
N THR A 161 36.25 -6.52 6.58
CA THR A 161 37.37 -5.62 6.86
C THR A 161 36.89 -4.18 7.09
N GLU A 162 37.81 -3.28 7.49
CA GLU A 162 37.46 -1.85 7.65
C GLU A 162 36.97 -1.22 6.33
N ALA A 163 37.39 -1.74 5.18
CA ALA A 163 36.98 -1.23 3.87
C ALA A 163 35.52 -1.57 3.51
N ASP A 164 34.95 -2.58 4.16
CA ASP A 164 33.58 -3.03 3.90
C ASP A 164 32.54 -2.28 4.76
N LEU A 165 32.99 -1.58 5.80
CA LEU A 165 32.12 -0.86 6.73
C LEU A 165 31.51 0.42 6.12
N PRO A 166 30.27 0.80 6.51
CA PRO A 166 29.39 0.07 7.41
C PRO A 166 28.71 -1.13 6.72
N VAL A 167 28.47 -2.20 7.50
CA VAL A 167 27.75 -3.39 7.04
C VAL A 167 26.46 -3.61 7.82
N LEU A 168 25.53 -4.33 7.22
CA LEU A 168 24.28 -4.77 7.80
C LEU A 168 24.33 -6.28 7.99
N VAL A 169 24.35 -6.73 9.24
CA VAL A 169 24.18 -8.15 9.60
C VAL A 169 22.71 -8.50 9.40
N LYS A 170 22.41 -9.58 8.68
CA LYS A 170 21.06 -10.07 8.38
C LYS A 170 20.94 -11.57 8.64
N ALA A 171 19.79 -12.00 9.14
CA ALA A 171 19.42 -13.41 9.18
C ALA A 171 19.09 -13.97 7.79
N SER A 172 19.60 -15.18 7.50
CA SER A 172 19.32 -15.93 6.27
C SER A 172 17.86 -16.33 6.14
N ALA A 173 17.24 -16.73 7.26
CA ALA A 173 15.82 -17.01 7.38
C ALA A 173 15.11 -15.86 8.14
N GLY A 174 13.94 -15.43 7.65
CA GLY A 174 13.08 -14.45 8.31
C GLY A 174 12.66 -13.27 7.43
N GLY A 175 11.77 -12.40 7.93
CA GLY A 175 11.22 -11.23 7.22
C GLY A 175 10.82 -10.10 8.18
N GLY A 176 10.46 -8.93 7.64
CA GLY A 176 9.93 -7.80 8.44
C GLY A 176 10.98 -7.06 9.29
N GLY A 177 12.24 -7.01 8.84
CA GLY A 177 13.31 -6.22 9.48
C GLY A 177 13.85 -6.73 10.82
N ARG A 178 13.38 -7.89 11.29
CA ARG A 178 13.87 -8.55 12.50
C ARG A 178 15.25 -9.19 12.27
N GLY A 179 16.11 -9.16 13.29
CA GLY A 179 17.49 -9.70 13.19
C GLY A 179 18.43 -8.90 12.27
N MET A 180 18.16 -7.61 12.03
CA MET A 180 19.06 -6.73 11.28
C MET A 180 19.85 -5.83 12.22
N ARG A 181 21.19 -5.76 12.04
CA ARG A 181 22.07 -4.89 12.84
C ARG A 181 23.06 -4.14 11.96
N VAL A 182 23.04 -2.81 12.06
CA VAL A 182 24.06 -1.96 11.43
C VAL A 182 25.33 -2.02 12.27
N VAL A 183 26.45 -2.36 11.64
CA VAL A 183 27.77 -2.42 12.24
C VAL A 183 28.64 -1.35 11.59
N ARG A 184 29.12 -0.41 12.41
CA ARG A 184 29.92 0.75 11.98
C ARG A 184 31.38 0.65 12.36
N SER A 185 31.73 -0.29 13.25
CA SER A 185 33.10 -0.58 13.65
C SER A 185 33.31 -2.09 13.71
N LEU A 186 34.51 -2.57 13.38
CA LEU A 186 34.84 -3.99 13.46
C LEU A 186 34.71 -4.54 14.89
N ALA A 187 34.89 -3.70 15.91
CA ALA A 187 34.74 -4.08 17.30
C ALA A 187 33.31 -4.48 17.68
N ASP A 188 32.31 -3.92 17.00
CA ASP A 188 30.89 -4.20 17.26
C ASP A 188 30.39 -5.45 16.51
N LEU A 189 31.14 -5.92 15.49
CA LEU A 189 30.70 -7.00 14.61
C LEU A 189 30.41 -8.32 15.35
N PRO A 190 31.28 -8.85 16.22
CA PRO A 190 31.03 -10.13 16.89
C PRO A 190 29.74 -10.11 17.73
N GLY A 191 29.50 -9.01 18.46
CA GLY A 191 28.29 -8.86 19.27
C GLY A 191 27.02 -8.73 18.44
N ALA A 192 27.09 -8.03 17.30
CA ALA A 192 25.98 -7.91 16.37
C ALA A 192 25.61 -9.27 15.73
N VAL A 193 26.62 -10.06 15.34
CA VAL A 193 26.46 -11.41 14.79
C VAL A 193 25.83 -12.35 15.80
N GLU A 194 26.35 -12.39 17.04
CA GLU A 194 25.80 -13.24 18.10
C GLU A 194 24.34 -12.90 18.40
N SER A 195 24.02 -11.61 18.53
CA SER A 195 22.66 -11.15 18.78
C SER A 195 21.70 -11.47 17.63
N ALA A 196 22.11 -11.23 16.38
CA ALA A 196 21.29 -11.51 15.20
C ALA A 196 21.06 -13.02 15.01
N SER A 197 22.09 -13.82 15.23
CA SER A 197 22.04 -15.29 15.16
C SER A 197 21.11 -15.87 16.21
N ALA A 198 21.19 -15.39 17.46
CA ALA A 198 20.31 -15.82 18.54
C ALA A 198 18.84 -15.44 18.28
N GLU A 199 18.58 -14.23 17.76
CA GLU A 199 17.23 -13.82 17.38
C GLU A 199 16.69 -14.70 16.23
N ALA A 200 17.52 -14.96 15.20
CA ALA A 200 17.14 -15.79 14.06
C ALA A 200 16.82 -17.23 14.49
N ALA A 201 17.67 -17.83 15.33
CA ALA A 201 17.43 -19.16 15.89
C ALA A 201 16.12 -19.22 16.71
N SER A 202 15.88 -18.21 17.55
CA SER A 202 14.67 -18.16 18.37
C SER A 202 13.40 -17.90 17.56
N ALA A 203 13.47 -17.10 16.50
CA ALA A 203 12.30 -16.67 15.73
C ALA A 203 11.97 -17.62 14.56
N PHE A 204 13.00 -18.22 13.95
CA PHE A 204 12.88 -18.95 12.68
C PHE A 204 13.51 -20.35 12.72
N GLY A 205 14.16 -20.74 13.82
CA GLY A 205 14.79 -22.06 13.96
C GLY A 205 16.09 -22.23 13.16
N ASP A 206 16.59 -21.16 12.53
CA ASP A 206 17.83 -21.12 11.76
C ASP A 206 18.70 -19.97 12.25
N ALA A 207 19.91 -20.29 12.72
CA ALA A 207 20.85 -19.36 13.32
C ALA A 207 21.76 -18.65 12.28
N THR A 208 21.61 -18.99 10.99
CA THR A 208 22.50 -18.52 9.93
C THR A 208 22.33 -17.02 9.68
N VAL A 209 23.45 -16.30 9.63
CA VAL A 209 23.52 -14.87 9.35
C VAL A 209 24.59 -14.57 8.31
N PHE A 210 24.42 -13.47 7.58
CA PHE A 210 25.37 -12.94 6.61
C PHE A 210 25.44 -11.42 6.72
N CYS A 211 26.48 -10.81 6.14
CA CYS A 211 26.64 -9.36 6.06
C CYS A 211 26.38 -8.86 4.63
N GLU A 212 25.88 -7.65 4.50
CA GLU A 212 25.86 -6.89 3.24
C GLU A 212 26.34 -5.47 3.50
N ARG A 213 26.80 -4.78 2.46
CA ARG A 213 27.07 -3.35 2.56
C ARG A 213 25.81 -2.62 3.05
N TYR A 214 25.95 -1.79 4.07
CA TYR A 214 24.88 -0.94 4.55
C TYR A 214 24.81 0.35 3.72
N LEU A 215 23.65 0.62 3.14
CA LEU A 215 23.37 1.88 2.46
C LEU A 215 22.70 2.81 3.49
N GLU A 216 23.43 3.86 3.92
CA GLU A 216 23.02 4.73 5.03
C GLU A 216 21.76 5.54 4.72
N SER A 217 21.72 6.09 3.52
CA SER A 217 20.58 6.73 2.92
C SER A 217 20.35 6.08 1.56
N GLY A 218 19.10 5.79 1.28
CA GLY A 218 18.71 5.19 0.02
C GLY A 218 17.26 5.49 -0.27
N HIS A 219 16.97 5.52 -1.56
CA HIS A 219 15.62 5.63 -2.07
C HIS A 219 15.04 4.23 -2.27
N HIS A 220 13.86 4.00 -1.72
CA HIS A 220 13.10 2.80 -2.05
C HIS A 220 12.40 3.03 -3.40
N VAL A 221 12.95 2.45 -4.46
CA VAL A 221 12.41 2.54 -5.82
C VAL A 221 11.98 1.15 -6.27
N GLU A 222 10.81 1.04 -6.88
CA GLU A 222 10.27 -0.25 -7.27
C GLU A 222 9.66 -0.23 -8.67
N VAL A 223 9.69 -1.36 -9.36
CA VAL A 223 9.21 -1.49 -10.74
C VAL A 223 7.98 -2.38 -10.79
N GLN A 224 6.87 -1.85 -11.32
CA GLN A 224 5.68 -2.65 -11.59
C GLN A 224 5.96 -3.59 -12.76
N VAL A 225 5.74 -4.88 -12.58
CA VAL A 225 5.77 -5.86 -13.67
C VAL A 225 4.41 -6.51 -13.86
N LEU A 226 4.12 -6.87 -15.10
CA LEU A 226 2.96 -7.67 -15.48
C LEU A 226 3.38 -8.65 -16.56
N ALA A 227 3.20 -9.95 -16.31
CA ALA A 227 3.62 -11.00 -17.24
C ALA A 227 2.45 -11.90 -17.62
N ASP A 228 2.36 -12.30 -18.89
CA ASP A 228 1.37 -13.29 -19.34
C ASP A 228 1.94 -14.71 -19.41
N ARG A 229 1.07 -15.67 -19.76
CA ARG A 229 1.43 -17.07 -19.99
C ARG A 229 2.08 -17.33 -21.36
N HIS A 230 2.27 -16.29 -22.17
CA HIS A 230 2.77 -16.35 -23.55
C HIS A 230 4.21 -15.84 -23.66
N GLY A 231 4.84 -15.48 -22.54
CA GLY A 231 6.23 -15.04 -22.45
C GLY A 231 6.42 -13.53 -22.57
N THR A 232 5.33 -12.75 -22.61
CA THR A 232 5.41 -11.28 -22.60
C THR A 232 5.52 -10.77 -21.18
N VAL A 233 6.48 -9.88 -20.92
CA VAL A 233 6.64 -9.18 -19.65
C VAL A 233 6.64 -7.68 -19.91
N TRP A 234 5.66 -6.97 -19.35
CA TRP A 234 5.65 -5.51 -19.30
C TRP A 234 6.24 -5.00 -17.98
N ALA A 235 7.07 -3.95 -18.07
CA ALA A 235 7.55 -3.15 -16.95
C ALA A 235 6.85 -1.79 -16.99
N LEU A 236 5.82 -1.61 -16.17
CA LEU A 236 4.84 -0.52 -16.24
C LEU A 236 5.31 0.72 -15.46
N GLY A 237 6.59 1.07 -15.62
CA GLY A 237 7.21 2.19 -14.92
C GLY A 237 7.65 1.87 -13.49
N GLU A 238 8.30 2.85 -12.88
CA GLU A 238 8.76 2.80 -11.49
C GLU A 238 7.97 3.69 -10.53
N ARG A 239 8.02 3.36 -9.25
CA ARG A 239 7.48 4.14 -8.15
C ARG A 239 8.56 4.49 -7.14
N GLU A 240 8.42 5.65 -6.52
CA GLU A 240 9.18 6.07 -5.35
C GLU A 240 8.37 5.83 -4.09
N CYS A 241 8.93 5.08 -3.15
CA CYS A 241 8.28 4.64 -1.92
C CYS A 241 9.13 4.96 -0.68
N SER A 242 10.02 5.94 -0.79
CA SER A 242 10.96 6.30 0.28
C SER A 242 10.32 6.86 1.55
N LEU A 243 9.16 7.50 1.44
CA LEU A 243 8.48 8.08 2.61
C LEU A 243 7.82 6.98 3.44
N GLN A 244 8.63 6.34 4.29
CA GLN A 244 8.25 5.17 5.09
C GLN A 244 8.50 5.38 6.59
N ARG A 245 7.66 4.79 7.43
CA ARG A 245 7.86 4.71 8.88
C ARG A 245 8.05 3.26 9.27
N ARG A 246 9.18 2.92 9.90
CA ARG A 246 9.51 1.52 10.30
C ARG A 246 9.30 0.52 9.15
N HIS A 247 9.76 0.89 7.96
CA HIS A 247 9.60 0.12 6.71
C HIS A 247 8.15 -0.03 6.18
N GLN A 248 7.19 0.74 6.72
CA GLN A 248 5.84 0.84 6.19
C GLN A 248 5.71 2.11 5.34
N LYS A 249 5.40 1.94 4.05
CA LYS A 249 5.20 3.04 3.10
C LYS A 249 3.98 3.90 3.50
N VAL A 250 4.15 5.22 3.45
CA VAL A 250 3.16 6.22 3.89
C VAL A 250 2.66 7.07 2.72
N ILE A 251 3.58 7.49 1.85
CA ILE A 251 3.34 8.24 0.63
C ILE A 251 4.17 7.62 -0.49
N GLU A 252 3.56 7.44 -1.65
CA GLU A 252 4.18 6.85 -2.83
C GLU A 252 3.89 7.70 -4.06
N GLU A 253 4.82 7.74 -5.00
CA GLU A 253 4.61 8.49 -6.25
C GLU A 253 5.17 7.79 -7.48
N ALA A 254 4.56 8.07 -8.63
CA ALA A 254 5.00 7.61 -9.94
C ALA A 254 4.96 8.80 -10.93
N PRO A 255 6.02 9.04 -11.72
CA PRO A 255 7.34 8.38 -11.68
C PRO A 255 8.16 8.71 -10.40
N SER A 256 9.36 8.13 -10.26
CA SER A 256 10.25 8.46 -9.14
C SER A 256 10.95 9.81 -9.36
N PRO A 257 10.95 10.73 -8.37
CA PRO A 257 11.70 11.97 -8.43
C PRO A 257 13.22 11.73 -8.41
N LEU A 258 13.72 10.67 -7.77
CA LEU A 258 15.15 10.31 -7.87
C LEU A 258 15.51 9.99 -9.33
N VAL A 259 14.72 9.13 -9.97
CA VAL A 259 14.97 8.72 -11.36
C VAL A 259 14.90 9.90 -12.31
N GLU A 260 13.98 10.85 -12.10
CA GLU A 260 13.93 12.10 -12.86
C GLU A 260 15.17 12.98 -12.66
N ARG A 261 15.74 13.06 -11.44
CA ARG A 261 16.96 13.83 -11.18
C ARG A 261 18.21 13.18 -11.79
N VAL A 262 18.34 11.85 -11.69
CA VAL A 262 19.49 11.11 -12.20
C VAL A 262 19.44 11.02 -13.73
N GLY A 263 18.26 10.79 -14.29
CA GLY A 263 18.00 10.80 -15.73
C GLY A 263 17.54 9.46 -16.32
N PRO A 264 17.17 9.46 -17.62
CA PRO A 264 16.45 8.36 -18.27
C PRO A 264 17.20 7.03 -18.30
N GLN A 265 18.54 7.06 -18.27
CA GLN A 265 19.37 5.85 -18.26
C GLN A 265 19.15 5.01 -16.99
N MET A 266 18.86 5.65 -15.86
CA MET A 266 18.51 4.92 -14.63
C MET A 266 17.18 4.20 -14.79
N ARG A 267 16.19 4.88 -15.40
CA ARG A 267 14.87 4.29 -15.69
C ARG A 267 15.00 3.07 -16.59
N GLU A 268 15.71 3.19 -17.71
CA GLU A 268 15.92 2.07 -18.65
C GLU A 268 16.52 0.84 -17.93
N ARG A 269 17.55 1.06 -17.12
CA ARG A 269 18.20 -0.01 -16.32
C ARG A 269 17.27 -0.62 -15.27
N LEU A 270 16.45 0.19 -14.58
CA LEU A 270 15.47 -0.29 -13.61
C LEU A 270 14.40 -1.16 -14.28
N LEU A 271 13.82 -0.67 -15.40
CA LEU A 271 12.78 -1.41 -16.12
C LEU A 271 13.33 -2.71 -16.72
N GLU A 272 14.54 -2.69 -17.26
CA GLU A 272 15.23 -3.90 -17.72
C GLU A 272 15.46 -4.89 -16.57
N ALA A 273 15.94 -4.42 -15.41
CA ALA A 273 16.10 -5.26 -14.23
C ALA A 273 14.77 -5.87 -13.77
N GLY A 274 13.67 -5.10 -13.79
CA GLY A 274 12.33 -5.60 -13.50
C GLY A 274 11.89 -6.73 -14.44
N ARG A 275 12.11 -6.58 -15.76
CA ARG A 275 11.82 -7.65 -16.73
C ARG A 275 12.67 -8.89 -16.49
N ASN A 276 13.97 -8.70 -16.27
CA ASN A 276 14.90 -9.80 -16.07
C ASN A 276 14.50 -10.59 -14.82
N ALA A 277 14.17 -9.89 -13.73
CA ALA A 277 13.68 -10.49 -12.49
C ALA A 277 12.43 -11.35 -12.71
N ALA A 278 11.41 -10.81 -13.38
CA ALA A 278 10.18 -11.54 -13.67
C ALA A 278 10.42 -12.73 -14.61
N SER A 279 11.24 -12.55 -15.64
CA SER A 279 11.56 -13.60 -16.62
C SER A 279 12.33 -14.76 -15.99
N ALA A 280 13.25 -14.46 -15.06
CA ALA A 280 14.10 -15.45 -14.40
C ALA A 280 13.32 -16.51 -13.61
N VAL A 281 12.15 -16.16 -13.10
CA VAL A 281 11.29 -17.08 -12.33
C VAL A 281 10.04 -17.53 -13.09
N GLY A 282 9.98 -17.26 -14.41
CA GLY A 282 8.82 -17.58 -15.24
C GLY A 282 7.53 -16.96 -14.68
N TYR A 283 7.62 -15.71 -14.23
CA TYR A 283 6.54 -15.02 -13.52
C TYR A 283 5.29 -14.86 -14.38
N VAL A 284 4.11 -14.89 -13.75
CA VAL A 284 2.79 -14.65 -14.38
C VAL A 284 1.98 -13.68 -13.51
N GLY A 285 1.13 -12.86 -14.11
CA GLY A 285 0.31 -11.89 -13.39
C GLY A 285 1.09 -10.64 -12.99
N ALA A 286 0.54 -9.88 -12.04
CA ALA A 286 1.15 -8.65 -11.55
C ALA A 286 2.13 -8.94 -10.40
N GLY A 287 3.25 -8.22 -10.39
CA GLY A 287 4.26 -8.27 -9.33
C GLY A 287 5.02 -6.96 -9.25
N THR A 288 5.83 -6.79 -8.21
CA THR A 288 6.71 -5.62 -8.10
C THR A 288 8.09 -6.03 -7.66
N VAL A 289 9.10 -5.48 -8.33
CA VAL A 289 10.51 -5.70 -8.02
C VAL A 289 11.02 -4.47 -7.29
N GLU A 290 11.42 -4.62 -6.03
CA GLU A 290 11.85 -3.54 -5.16
C GLU A 290 13.37 -3.40 -5.15
N PHE A 291 13.84 -2.16 -5.14
CA PHE A 291 15.26 -1.80 -5.15
C PHE A 291 15.56 -0.73 -4.08
N LEU A 292 16.76 -0.81 -3.53
CA LEU A 292 17.37 0.30 -2.80
C LEU A 292 18.31 1.04 -3.75
N ALA A 293 17.99 2.29 -4.05
CA ALA A 293 18.74 3.14 -4.96
C ALA A 293 19.51 4.24 -4.21
N THR A 294 20.64 4.66 -4.75
CA THR A 294 21.48 5.74 -4.25
C THR A 294 21.40 6.96 -5.17
N GLU A 295 21.76 8.14 -4.65
CA GLU A 295 21.72 9.43 -5.37
C GLU A 295 22.59 9.46 -6.64
N ASP A 296 23.56 8.55 -6.77
CA ASP A 296 24.40 8.41 -7.97
C ASP A 296 23.77 7.53 -9.08
N GLY A 297 22.56 7.00 -8.84
CA GLY A 297 21.85 6.14 -9.78
C GLY A 297 22.23 4.66 -9.72
N SER A 298 23.06 4.24 -8.75
CA SER A 298 23.23 2.83 -8.44
C SER A 298 21.98 2.30 -7.72
N PHE A 299 21.62 1.04 -7.95
CA PHE A 299 20.49 0.41 -7.29
C PHE A 299 20.72 -1.08 -7.11
N TYR A 300 20.08 -1.66 -6.09
CA TYR A 300 20.27 -3.06 -5.70
C TYR A 300 18.94 -3.68 -5.29
N PHE A 301 18.67 -4.88 -5.79
CA PHE A 301 17.47 -5.65 -5.51
C PHE A 301 17.32 -5.90 -4.01
N LEU A 302 16.11 -5.62 -3.50
CA LEU A 302 15.70 -5.90 -2.14
C LEU A 302 14.87 -7.18 -2.09
N GLU A 303 13.73 -7.16 -2.77
CA GLU A 303 12.77 -8.25 -2.84
C GLU A 303 11.87 -8.12 -4.07
N MET A 304 11.09 -9.16 -4.33
CA MET A 304 9.99 -9.11 -5.28
C MET A 304 8.69 -9.45 -4.55
N ASN A 305 7.76 -8.50 -4.49
CA ASN A 305 6.42 -8.79 -3.99
C ASN A 305 5.63 -9.52 -5.08
N THR A 306 5.23 -10.75 -4.78
CA THR A 306 4.59 -11.66 -5.74
C THR A 306 3.07 -11.48 -5.78
N ARG A 307 2.65 -10.21 -5.91
CA ARG A 307 1.26 -9.77 -5.80
C ARG A 307 1.08 -8.35 -6.29
N LEU A 308 -0.17 -7.90 -6.35
CA LEU A 308 -0.48 -6.47 -6.41
C LEU A 308 -0.03 -5.78 -5.11
N GLN A 309 0.30 -4.50 -5.18
CA GLN A 309 0.65 -3.67 -4.02
C GLN A 309 -0.41 -2.60 -3.76
N VAL A 310 -0.33 -1.98 -2.59
CA VAL A 310 -1.31 -0.97 -2.13
C VAL A 310 -1.29 0.23 -3.06
N GLU A 311 -0.07 0.66 -3.41
CA GLU A 311 0.34 1.79 -4.23
C GLU A 311 0.23 1.56 -5.76
N HIS A 312 -0.34 0.43 -6.20
CA HIS A 312 -0.62 0.22 -7.62
C HIS A 312 -1.42 1.37 -8.29
N PRO A 313 -2.32 2.13 -7.62
CA PRO A 313 -3.07 3.20 -8.27
C PRO A 313 -2.19 4.30 -8.88
N VAL A 314 -1.02 4.60 -8.32
CA VAL A 314 -0.15 5.63 -8.93
C VAL A 314 0.34 5.18 -10.31
N THR A 315 0.68 3.90 -10.45
CA THR A 315 1.01 3.29 -11.75
C THR A 315 -0.18 3.26 -12.70
N GLU A 316 -1.38 2.91 -12.20
CA GLU A 316 -2.59 2.92 -13.01
C GLU A 316 -2.84 4.31 -13.60
N CYS A 317 -2.77 5.36 -12.78
CA CYS A 317 -2.99 6.75 -13.20
C CYS A 317 -2.00 7.18 -14.30
N VAL A 318 -0.70 6.93 -14.13
CA VAL A 318 0.30 7.39 -15.11
C VAL A 318 0.36 6.53 -16.37
N THR A 319 -0.08 5.27 -16.33
CA THR A 319 -0.06 4.38 -17.52
C THR A 319 -1.42 4.28 -18.22
N GLY A 320 -2.50 4.73 -17.57
CA GLY A 320 -3.87 4.57 -18.03
C GLY A 320 -4.35 3.11 -18.05
N ARG A 321 -3.74 2.23 -17.25
CA ARG A 321 -4.06 0.78 -17.23
C ARG A 321 -4.68 0.35 -15.90
N ASP A 322 -5.81 -0.36 -15.98
CA ASP A 322 -6.42 -1.04 -14.83
C ASP A 322 -5.67 -2.37 -14.61
N LEU A 323 -4.79 -2.41 -13.62
CA LEU A 323 -3.93 -3.56 -13.31
C LEU A 323 -4.73 -4.77 -12.84
N VAL A 324 -5.81 -4.56 -12.09
CA VAL A 324 -6.71 -5.66 -11.70
C VAL A 324 -7.40 -6.25 -12.92
N ALA A 325 -7.83 -5.42 -13.88
CA ALA A 325 -8.44 -5.91 -15.12
C ALA A 325 -7.44 -6.74 -15.92
N LEU A 326 -6.19 -6.31 -15.99
CA LEU A 326 -5.11 -7.04 -16.65
C LEU A 326 -4.75 -8.34 -15.93
N GLN A 327 -4.75 -8.37 -14.60
CA GLN A 327 -4.58 -9.61 -13.83
C GLN A 327 -5.66 -10.64 -14.18
N ILE A 328 -6.92 -10.20 -14.31
CA ILE A 328 -8.03 -11.07 -14.73
C ILE A 328 -7.79 -11.56 -16.17
N ASP A 329 -7.41 -10.69 -17.10
CA ASP A 329 -7.12 -11.08 -18.49
C ASP A 329 -6.02 -12.14 -18.59
N VAL A 330 -4.93 -11.95 -17.86
CA VAL A 330 -3.83 -12.93 -17.78
C VAL A 330 -4.29 -14.24 -17.14
N ALA A 331 -5.13 -14.18 -16.09
CA ALA A 331 -5.67 -15.36 -15.43
C ALA A 331 -6.62 -16.16 -16.36
N GLU A 332 -7.38 -15.48 -17.21
CA GLU A 332 -8.17 -16.11 -18.29
C GLU A 332 -7.31 -16.70 -19.42
N GLY A 333 -5.99 -16.48 -19.40
CA GLY A 333 -5.04 -16.97 -20.40
C GLY A 333 -4.85 -16.03 -21.60
N ARG A 334 -5.32 -14.78 -21.54
CA ARG A 334 -5.12 -13.81 -22.61
C ARG A 334 -3.67 -13.30 -22.64
N PRO A 335 -3.10 -13.07 -23.82
CA PRO A 335 -1.79 -12.42 -23.94
C PRO A 335 -1.90 -10.93 -23.63
N LEU A 336 -0.80 -10.32 -23.21
CA LEU A 336 -0.61 -8.88 -23.22
C LEU A 336 -0.44 -8.44 -24.67
N ILE A 337 -1.39 -7.64 -25.18
CA ILE A 337 -1.42 -7.22 -26.58
C ILE A 337 -1.05 -5.74 -26.69
N GLY A 338 -0.20 -5.44 -27.66
CA GLY A 338 0.16 -4.08 -28.02
C GLY A 338 1.53 -3.66 -27.49
N GLU A 339 1.81 -2.37 -27.64
CA GLU A 339 3.02 -1.75 -27.09
C GLU A 339 2.92 -1.64 -25.57
N GLU A 340 4.07 -1.77 -24.91
CA GLU A 340 4.15 -1.55 -23.49
C GLU A 340 3.72 -0.10 -23.15
N PRO A 341 2.82 0.07 -22.16
CA PRO A 341 2.43 1.38 -21.66
C PRO A 341 3.61 2.16 -21.06
N THR A 342 3.78 3.41 -21.50
CA THR A 342 4.69 4.37 -20.89
C THR A 342 3.98 5.27 -19.89
N MET A 343 4.72 5.81 -18.93
CA MET A 343 4.17 6.74 -17.94
C MET A 343 3.96 8.14 -18.53
N GLN A 344 2.82 8.76 -18.19
CA GLN A 344 2.45 10.12 -18.57
C GLN A 344 1.90 10.86 -17.34
N GLY A 345 2.32 12.12 -17.16
CA GLY A 345 1.96 12.91 -15.98
C GLY A 345 2.64 12.42 -14.71
N TRP A 346 2.05 12.76 -13.57
CA TRP A 346 2.55 12.44 -12.24
C TRP A 346 1.42 12.08 -11.31
N SER A 347 1.59 10.99 -10.56
CA SER A 347 0.62 10.53 -9.57
C SER A 347 1.25 10.38 -8.19
N ILE A 348 0.54 10.78 -7.15
CA ILE A 348 0.98 10.66 -5.75
C ILE A 348 -0.16 10.07 -4.94
N GLU A 349 0.12 9.02 -4.17
CA GLU A 349 -0.79 8.38 -3.22
C GLU A 349 -0.39 8.73 -1.79
N ALA A 350 -1.38 9.00 -0.95
CA ALA A 350 -1.22 9.13 0.50
C ALA A 350 -2.18 8.19 1.23
N ARG A 351 -1.65 7.41 2.17
CA ARG A 351 -2.43 6.46 2.97
C ARG A 351 -2.90 7.11 4.26
N ILE A 352 -4.22 7.23 4.42
CA ILE A 352 -4.85 7.70 5.64
C ILE A 352 -5.00 6.51 6.59
N TYR A 353 -4.33 6.57 7.73
CA TYR A 353 -4.42 5.59 8.82
C TYR A 353 -5.14 6.17 10.04
N ALA A 354 -5.90 5.33 10.72
CA ALA A 354 -6.38 5.57 12.08
C ALA A 354 -5.22 5.35 13.08
N GLU A 355 -4.26 6.26 13.08
CA GLU A 355 -3.12 6.29 13.98
C GLU A 355 -2.91 7.72 14.49
N ASP A 356 -2.23 7.85 15.65
CA ASP A 356 -1.75 9.13 16.16
C ASP A 356 -0.22 9.24 16.01
N PRO A 357 0.31 9.83 14.93
CA PRO A 357 1.76 9.91 14.73
C PRO A 357 2.49 10.70 15.83
N ALA A 358 1.84 11.69 16.43
CA ALA A 358 2.41 12.48 17.52
C ALA A 358 2.53 11.68 18.83
N ASP A 359 1.70 10.66 19.02
CA ASP A 359 1.76 9.72 20.14
C ASP A 359 2.35 8.38 19.70
N GLY A 360 3.55 8.43 19.11
CA GLY A 360 4.30 7.23 18.73
C GLY A 360 3.60 6.35 17.70
N TRP A 361 2.68 6.92 16.91
CA TRP A 361 1.85 6.25 15.92
C TRP A 361 0.90 5.21 16.51
N THR A 362 0.35 5.50 17.69
CA THR A 362 -0.58 4.60 18.38
C THR A 362 -1.85 4.38 17.54
N PRO A 363 -2.24 3.12 17.24
CA PRO A 363 -3.48 2.83 16.53
C PRO A 363 -4.71 3.37 17.24
N GLN A 364 -5.66 3.87 16.46
CA GLN A 364 -6.89 4.48 16.94
C GLN A 364 -8.07 3.58 16.58
N THR A 365 -9.05 3.50 17.49
CA THR A 365 -10.28 2.72 17.27
C THR A 365 -11.49 3.57 17.57
N GLY A 366 -12.64 3.17 17.02
CA GLY A 366 -13.90 3.88 17.20
C GLY A 366 -14.67 4.04 15.90
N THR A 367 -15.73 4.83 15.96
CA THR A 367 -16.62 5.05 14.81
C THR A 367 -16.16 6.25 14.01
N VAL A 368 -16.02 6.08 12.70
CA VAL A 368 -15.86 7.17 11.74
C VAL A 368 -17.18 7.94 11.68
N ALA A 369 -17.25 9.11 12.31
CA ALA A 369 -18.47 9.90 12.39
C ALA A 369 -18.79 10.62 11.07
N ALA A 370 -17.75 11.01 10.33
CA ALA A 370 -17.86 11.59 9.00
C ALA A 370 -16.57 11.29 8.22
N PHE A 371 -16.70 11.00 6.93
CA PHE A 371 -15.59 10.86 6.01
C PHE A 371 -15.97 11.42 4.64
N ASP A 372 -15.21 12.39 4.14
CA ASP A 372 -15.44 13.09 2.88
C ASP A 372 -14.13 13.76 2.45
N VAL A 373 -13.68 13.45 1.23
CA VAL A 373 -12.47 14.03 0.63
C VAL A 373 -12.93 14.93 -0.52
N PRO A 374 -12.74 16.26 -0.45
CA PRO A 374 -13.26 17.16 -1.46
C PRO A 374 -12.52 17.00 -2.79
N GLY A 375 -13.26 17.11 -3.89
CA GLY A 375 -12.71 17.12 -5.25
C GLY A 375 -12.40 15.73 -5.83
N VAL A 376 -12.80 14.64 -5.16
CA VAL A 376 -12.72 13.28 -5.71
C VAL A 376 -13.52 13.19 -7.01
N GLU A 377 -12.84 12.79 -8.08
CA GLU A 377 -13.43 12.56 -9.41
C GLU A 377 -13.93 11.11 -9.54
N THR A 378 -13.19 10.15 -8.97
CA THR A 378 -13.45 8.72 -9.15
C THR A 378 -13.11 7.91 -7.89
N GLU A 379 -13.79 6.79 -7.71
CA GLU A 379 -13.49 5.79 -6.67
C GLU A 379 -13.13 4.46 -7.33
N PHE A 380 -12.01 3.84 -6.91
CA PHE A 380 -11.54 2.55 -7.43
C PHE A 380 -11.44 2.44 -8.97
N GLY A 381 -11.18 3.55 -9.63
CA GLY A 381 -11.14 3.67 -11.08
C GLY A 381 -10.10 4.69 -11.54
N LEU A 382 -9.90 4.77 -12.85
CA LEU A 382 -9.01 5.75 -13.46
C LEU A 382 -9.72 7.11 -13.62
N PRO A 383 -9.07 8.24 -13.30
CA PRO A 383 -9.53 9.56 -13.71
C PRO A 383 -9.63 9.65 -15.24
N SER A 384 -10.54 10.50 -15.74
CA SER A 384 -10.74 10.65 -17.19
C SER A 384 -9.60 11.37 -17.89
N GLU A 385 -9.00 12.37 -17.23
CA GLU A 385 -7.76 13.03 -17.64
C GLU A 385 -6.83 13.21 -16.45
N HIS A 386 -7.12 14.16 -15.55
CA HIS A 386 -6.35 14.43 -14.33
C HIS A 386 -7.32 14.77 -13.21
N GLY A 387 -7.04 14.31 -12.00
CA GLY A 387 -7.96 14.49 -10.89
C GLY A 387 -7.57 13.74 -9.65
N LEU A 388 -8.53 13.64 -8.73
CA LEU A 388 -8.38 12.91 -7.48
C LEU A 388 -9.14 11.59 -7.55
N ARG A 389 -8.47 10.52 -7.13
CA ARG A 389 -9.03 9.20 -6.94
C ARG A 389 -9.05 8.89 -5.44
N LEU A 390 -10.13 8.24 -4.99
CA LEU A 390 -10.29 7.76 -3.62
C LEU A 390 -10.55 6.25 -3.61
N ASP A 391 -9.66 5.50 -2.96
CA ASP A 391 -9.86 4.07 -2.72
C ASP A 391 -10.02 3.90 -1.20
N SER A 392 -11.27 3.73 -0.72
CA SER A 392 -11.57 3.74 0.72
C SER A 392 -12.12 2.43 1.26
N GLY A 393 -11.60 1.98 2.41
CA GLY A 393 -12.16 0.86 3.18
C GLY A 393 -13.28 1.25 4.14
N VAL A 394 -13.56 2.55 4.32
CA VAL A 394 -14.49 3.07 5.33
C VAL A 394 -15.42 4.16 4.78
N ALA A 395 -16.51 4.42 5.49
CA ALA A 395 -17.41 5.53 5.26
C ALA A 395 -17.91 6.08 6.60
N ALA A 396 -18.75 7.11 6.57
CA ALA A 396 -19.46 7.54 7.77
C ALA A 396 -20.26 6.37 8.38
N GLY A 397 -20.10 6.14 9.68
CA GLY A 397 -20.68 5.03 10.43
C GLY A 397 -19.80 3.77 10.50
N SER A 398 -18.72 3.66 9.71
CA SER A 398 -17.80 2.53 9.80
C SER A 398 -17.10 2.48 11.17
N VAL A 399 -16.85 1.28 11.66
CA VAL A 399 -16.15 1.04 12.92
C VAL A 399 -14.72 0.57 12.63
N VAL A 400 -13.74 1.31 13.16
CA VAL A 400 -12.33 0.92 13.17
C VAL A 400 -12.10 0.07 14.42
N SER A 401 -11.79 -1.21 14.22
CA SER A 401 -11.57 -2.18 15.30
C SER A 401 -10.08 -2.44 15.54
N THR A 402 -9.77 -3.18 16.61
CA THR A 402 -8.40 -3.62 16.93
C THR A 402 -7.96 -4.89 16.18
N HIS A 403 -8.84 -5.47 15.35
CA HIS A 403 -8.61 -6.81 14.78
C HIS A 403 -7.74 -6.80 13.52
N TYR A 404 -7.68 -5.67 12.81
CA TYR A 404 -7.01 -5.54 11.52
C TYR A 404 -6.18 -4.27 11.44
N ASP A 405 -5.46 -4.13 10.33
CA ASP A 405 -4.75 -2.91 9.94
C ASP A 405 -5.63 -1.65 10.05
N ALA A 406 -4.98 -0.53 10.37
CA ALA A 406 -5.61 0.76 10.64
C ALA A 406 -5.79 1.64 9.39
N MET A 407 -5.48 1.16 8.19
CA MET A 407 -5.65 1.94 6.96
C MET A 407 -7.13 2.17 6.67
N LEU A 408 -7.50 3.43 6.51
CA LEU A 408 -8.86 3.87 6.24
C LEU A 408 -9.10 4.07 4.74
N ALA A 409 -8.18 4.76 4.08
CA ALA A 409 -8.32 5.13 2.68
C ALA A 409 -6.98 5.48 2.05
N LYS A 410 -6.95 5.43 0.73
CA LYS A 410 -5.87 5.94 -0.11
C LYS A 410 -6.42 7.12 -0.90
N VAL A 411 -5.76 8.27 -0.80
CA VAL A 411 -6.10 9.45 -1.60
C VAL A 411 -5.00 9.62 -2.63
N ILE A 412 -5.38 9.58 -3.90
CA ILE A 412 -4.45 9.59 -5.03
C ILE A 412 -4.71 10.83 -5.86
N SER A 413 -3.68 11.63 -6.12
CA SER A 413 -3.75 12.71 -7.10
C SER A 413 -3.07 12.29 -8.39
N PHE A 414 -3.59 12.75 -9.51
CA PHE A 414 -2.98 12.61 -10.82
C PHE A 414 -3.02 13.95 -11.56
N ALA A 415 -1.87 14.44 -12.03
CA ALA A 415 -1.76 15.75 -12.69
C ALA A 415 -0.67 15.74 -13.78
N PRO A 416 -0.58 16.76 -14.65
CA PRO A 416 0.47 16.86 -15.67
C PRO A 416 1.88 16.94 -15.08
N THR A 417 2.04 17.57 -13.90
CA THR A 417 3.33 17.76 -13.24
C THR A 417 3.32 17.32 -11.79
N ARG A 418 4.49 16.96 -11.26
CA ARG A 418 4.69 16.62 -9.84
C ARG A 418 4.16 17.69 -8.89
N ALA A 419 4.51 18.95 -9.15
CA ALA A 419 4.13 20.08 -8.30
C ALA A 419 2.61 20.27 -8.26
N GLU A 420 1.91 20.04 -9.37
CA GLU A 420 0.45 20.07 -9.43
C GLU A 420 -0.17 18.88 -8.70
N ALA A 421 0.37 17.67 -8.86
CA ALA A 421 -0.09 16.48 -8.16
C ALA A 421 0.05 16.63 -6.63
N ALA A 422 1.21 17.09 -6.16
CA ALA A 422 1.47 17.34 -4.73
C ALA A 422 0.55 18.44 -4.18
N ARG A 423 0.35 19.54 -4.93
CA ARG A 423 -0.57 20.62 -4.53
C ARG A 423 -2.02 20.15 -4.44
N ALA A 424 -2.48 19.38 -5.44
CA ALA A 424 -3.83 18.83 -5.46
C ALA A 424 -4.07 17.90 -4.27
N LEU A 425 -3.15 16.96 -4.02
CA LEU A 425 -3.24 16.03 -2.90
C LEU A 425 -3.21 16.75 -1.54
N THR A 426 -2.29 17.69 -1.36
CA THR A 426 -2.20 18.50 -0.13
C THR A 426 -3.49 19.28 0.11
N THR A 427 -4.07 19.87 -0.93
CA THR A 427 -5.31 20.64 -0.83
C THR A 427 -6.48 19.74 -0.47
N ALA A 428 -6.60 18.58 -1.11
CA ALA A 428 -7.63 17.58 -0.81
C ALA A 428 -7.53 17.12 0.64
N LEU A 429 -6.33 16.72 1.10
CA LEU A 429 -6.09 16.26 2.47
C LEU A 429 -6.39 17.33 3.51
N ARG A 430 -6.02 18.60 3.28
CA ARG A 430 -6.40 19.72 4.18
C ARG A 430 -7.92 19.90 4.24
N GLY A 431 -8.60 19.74 3.12
CA GLY A 431 -10.05 19.85 3.01
C GLY A 431 -10.83 18.63 3.51
N THR A 432 -10.17 17.49 3.74
CA THR A 432 -10.83 16.25 4.17
C THR A 432 -11.60 16.45 5.47
N ARG A 433 -12.88 16.07 5.48
CA ARG A 433 -13.68 15.96 6.69
C ARG A 433 -13.59 14.51 7.19
N LEU A 434 -12.76 14.28 8.18
CA LEU A 434 -12.62 12.98 8.85
C LEU A 434 -12.78 13.16 10.35
N HIS A 435 -13.90 12.70 10.89
CA HIS A 435 -14.29 12.87 12.30
C HIS A 435 -14.49 11.54 13.01
N GLY A 436 -14.37 11.53 14.33
CA GLY A 436 -14.68 10.39 15.20
C GLY A 436 -13.47 9.53 15.58
N VAL A 437 -12.48 9.41 14.70
CA VAL A 437 -11.19 8.77 14.99
C VAL A 437 -10.05 9.72 14.65
N ARG A 438 -8.98 9.69 15.45
CA ARG A 438 -7.75 10.41 15.14
C ARG A 438 -7.00 9.70 14.02
N THR A 439 -6.32 10.47 13.18
CA THR A 439 -5.64 9.96 11.99
C THR A 439 -4.31 10.65 11.75
N ASN A 440 -3.50 10.07 10.86
CA ASN A 440 -2.26 10.67 10.36
C ASN A 440 -2.47 11.80 9.33
N ARG A 441 -3.71 12.24 9.06
CA ARG A 441 -4.01 13.19 7.96
C ARG A 441 -3.18 14.48 8.00
N ASP A 442 -3.00 15.07 9.18
CA ASP A 442 -2.23 16.32 9.33
C ASP A 442 -0.73 16.09 9.08
N LEU A 443 -0.20 14.91 9.44
CA LEU A 443 1.17 14.53 9.10
C LEU A 443 1.34 14.44 7.58
N LEU A 444 0.40 13.80 6.87
CA LEU A 444 0.47 13.69 5.40
C LEU A 444 0.51 15.07 4.74
N VAL A 445 -0.31 16.02 5.23
CA VAL A 445 -0.30 17.41 4.75
C VAL A 445 1.05 18.07 4.99
N ALA A 446 1.62 17.91 6.19
CA ALA A 446 2.91 18.48 6.54
C ALA A 446 4.04 17.89 5.69
N THR A 447 4.09 16.56 5.54
CA THR A 447 5.07 15.85 4.71
C THR A 447 5.02 16.33 3.26
N LEU A 448 3.84 16.36 2.63
CA LEU A 448 3.69 16.81 1.24
C LEU A 448 4.01 18.30 1.02
N SER A 449 4.04 19.09 2.10
CA SER A 449 4.41 20.51 2.06
C SER A 449 5.88 20.74 2.43
N HIS A 450 6.63 19.70 2.82
CA HIS A 450 8.01 19.83 3.27
C HIS A 450 8.97 20.11 2.09
N PRO A 451 9.97 21.00 2.23
CA PRO A 451 10.90 21.33 1.14
C PRO A 451 11.59 20.12 0.52
N GLU A 452 12.15 19.20 1.32
CA GLU A 452 12.82 17.99 0.80
C GLU A 452 11.87 17.10 -0.01
N VAL A 453 10.59 17.03 0.39
CA VAL A 453 9.59 16.28 -0.36
C VAL A 453 9.26 17.00 -1.66
N LEU A 454 9.06 18.32 -1.64
CA LEU A 454 8.77 19.12 -2.84
C LEU A 454 9.94 19.15 -3.83
N GLU A 455 11.18 19.09 -3.34
CA GLU A 455 12.41 18.98 -4.15
C GLU A 455 12.69 17.55 -4.62
N GLY A 456 12.04 16.56 -4.00
CA GLY A 456 12.16 15.14 -4.34
C GLY A 456 13.36 14.44 -3.72
N THR A 457 14.06 15.09 -2.78
CA THR A 457 15.29 14.61 -2.13
C THR A 457 15.03 13.79 -0.86
N ALA A 458 13.78 13.66 -0.43
CA ALA A 458 13.43 12.84 0.73
C ALA A 458 13.74 11.35 0.48
N ASP A 459 14.54 10.76 1.35
CA ASP A 459 14.94 9.36 1.32
C ASP A 459 14.22 8.54 2.41
N THR A 460 14.63 7.28 2.56
CA THR A 460 14.05 6.36 3.56
C THR A 460 14.27 6.77 5.02
N GLY A 461 15.17 7.71 5.31
CA GLY A 461 15.42 8.28 6.63
C GLY A 461 14.59 9.53 6.95
N PHE A 462 13.72 9.99 6.04
CA PHE A 462 12.98 11.25 6.18
C PHE A 462 12.25 11.39 7.53
N TYR A 463 11.47 10.38 7.96
CA TYR A 463 10.71 10.47 9.21
C TYR A 463 11.55 10.27 10.47
N ASP A 464 12.77 9.72 10.35
CA ASP A 464 13.73 9.66 11.45
C ASP A 464 14.45 11.01 11.63
N ALA A 465 14.71 11.72 10.52
CA ALA A 465 15.24 13.08 10.52
C ALA A 465 14.19 14.13 10.94
N HIS A 466 12.95 13.96 10.47
CA HIS A 466 11.84 14.88 10.69
C HIS A 466 10.71 14.18 11.44
N GLY A 467 10.77 14.22 12.78
CA GLY A 467 9.83 13.51 13.62
C GLY A 467 8.36 13.99 13.43
N PRO A 468 7.34 13.11 13.54
CA PRO A 468 5.96 13.49 13.30
C PRO A 468 5.45 14.67 14.15
N ALA A 469 5.88 14.77 15.40
CA ALA A 469 5.52 15.88 16.29
C ALA A 469 6.11 17.23 15.83
N GLU A 470 7.27 17.20 15.19
CA GLU A 470 7.90 18.38 14.58
C GLU A 470 7.19 18.77 13.29
N LEU A 471 6.96 17.80 12.39
CA LEU A 471 6.26 18.02 11.13
C LEU A 471 4.85 18.59 11.33
N THR A 472 4.14 18.13 12.35
CA THR A 472 2.77 18.57 12.68
C THR A 472 2.74 19.77 13.63
N LYS A 473 3.89 20.36 13.97
CA LYS A 473 3.93 21.52 14.87
C LYS A 473 3.20 22.70 14.24
N GLY A 474 2.10 23.11 14.88
CA GLY A 474 1.25 24.21 14.40
C GLY A 474 0.19 23.81 13.37
N SER A 475 0.00 22.51 13.09
CA SER A 475 -1.12 22.02 12.27
C SER A 475 -2.45 21.98 13.03
N GLY A 476 -2.41 22.06 14.37
CA GLY A 476 -3.59 22.10 15.21
C GLY A 476 -4.40 23.39 15.04
N LEU A 477 -5.68 23.34 15.42
CA LEU A 477 -6.50 24.54 15.53
C LEU A 477 -5.84 25.53 16.49
N ALA A 478 -5.81 26.81 16.11
CA ALA A 478 -5.43 27.87 17.05
C ALA A 478 -6.28 27.75 18.33
N PRO A 479 -5.68 27.90 19.53
CA PRO A 479 -6.40 27.75 20.80
C PRO A 479 -7.73 28.51 20.85
N GLU A 480 -7.80 29.69 20.23
CA GLU A 480 -9.00 30.52 20.12
C GLU A 480 -10.10 29.86 19.29
N LEU A 481 -9.74 29.25 18.15
CA LEU A 481 -10.68 28.51 17.31
C LEU A 481 -11.12 27.22 18.01
N GLY A 482 -10.19 26.51 18.65
CA GLY A 482 -10.50 25.32 19.44
C GLY A 482 -11.50 25.61 20.56
N ALA A 483 -11.25 26.66 21.35
CA ALA A 483 -12.14 27.11 22.40
C ALA A 483 -13.51 27.56 21.84
N LEU A 484 -13.53 28.26 20.70
CA LEU A 484 -14.79 28.66 20.04
C LEU A 484 -15.62 27.44 19.63
N VAL A 485 -14.99 26.45 18.99
CA VAL A 485 -15.65 25.19 18.60
C VAL A 485 -16.17 24.46 19.83
N ALA A 486 -15.38 24.35 20.89
CA ALA A 486 -15.81 23.75 22.16
C ALA A 486 -17.02 24.50 22.77
N ALA A 487 -17.01 25.83 22.75
CA ALA A 487 -18.12 26.66 23.24
C ALA A 487 -19.43 26.41 22.50
N LEU A 488 -19.35 26.27 21.17
CA LEU A 488 -20.50 25.97 20.32
C LEU A 488 -20.97 24.52 20.50
N ALA A 489 -20.04 23.57 20.64
CA ALA A 489 -20.35 22.16 20.89
C ALA A 489 -21.06 21.96 22.22
N ASP A 490 -20.56 22.56 23.30
CA ASP A 490 -21.21 22.49 24.62
C ASP A 490 -22.61 23.11 24.59
N ALA A 491 -22.76 24.25 23.91
CA ALA A 491 -24.05 24.91 23.75
C ALA A 491 -25.07 24.00 23.01
N ALA A 492 -24.62 23.29 21.99
CA ALA A 492 -25.43 22.32 21.27
C ALA A 492 -25.76 21.09 22.13
N ALA A 493 -24.79 20.56 22.88
CA ALA A 493 -24.97 19.41 23.76
C ALA A 493 -25.99 19.70 24.89
N GLU A 494 -25.90 20.86 25.53
CA GLU A 494 -26.87 21.32 26.53
C GLU A 494 -28.29 21.38 25.95
N ARG A 495 -28.43 21.85 24.71
CA ARG A 495 -29.73 21.87 24.02
C ARG A 495 -30.28 20.46 23.84
N PHE A 496 -29.47 19.51 23.40
CA PHE A 496 -29.89 18.12 23.24
C PHE A 496 -30.32 17.49 24.58
N ALA A 497 -29.58 17.77 25.66
CA ALA A 497 -29.88 17.26 26.99
C ALA A 497 -31.21 17.80 27.57
N LEU A 498 -31.65 18.98 27.14
CA LEU A 498 -32.88 19.61 27.63
C LEU A 498 -34.18 18.98 27.12
N GLY A 499 -34.14 17.99 26.21
CA GLY A 499 -35.22 17.04 25.84
C GLY A 499 -36.63 17.59 25.51
N HIS A 500 -37.29 18.22 26.48
CA HIS A 500 -38.65 18.76 26.45
C HIS A 500 -38.75 20.21 25.89
N LEU A 501 -37.63 20.88 25.61
CA LEU A 501 -37.60 22.23 25.02
C LEU A 501 -37.06 22.27 23.58
N ALA A 502 -37.04 21.14 22.87
CA ALA A 502 -36.44 21.01 21.54
C ALA A 502 -37.02 21.99 20.48
N GLY A 503 -38.27 22.42 20.66
CA GLY A 503 -38.96 23.39 19.78
C GLY A 503 -38.68 24.87 20.08
N ILE A 504 -37.89 25.20 21.10
CA ILE A 504 -37.51 26.58 21.43
C ILE A 504 -36.14 26.88 20.81
N SER A 505 -35.98 28.07 20.21
CA SER A 505 -34.69 28.52 19.67
C SER A 505 -33.63 28.64 20.77
N SER A 506 -32.38 28.31 20.44
CA SER A 506 -31.29 28.43 21.40
C SER A 506 -31.15 29.87 21.87
N GLY A 507 -31.00 30.07 23.18
CA GLY A 507 -30.90 31.41 23.76
C GLY A 507 -32.20 32.22 23.79
N PHE A 508 -33.37 31.61 23.53
CA PHE A 508 -34.65 32.29 23.70
C PHE A 508 -34.80 32.86 25.12
N ARG A 509 -35.17 34.14 25.20
CA ARG A 509 -35.42 34.89 26.43
C ARG A 509 -36.54 35.90 26.19
N ASN A 510 -37.38 36.10 27.21
CA ASN A 510 -38.44 37.12 27.19
C ASN A 510 -37.90 38.56 27.32
N VAL A 511 -36.62 38.75 27.62
CA VAL A 511 -35.98 40.07 27.79
C VAL A 511 -34.93 40.25 26.68
N GLY A 512 -35.06 41.31 25.89
CA GLY A 512 -34.22 41.58 24.72
C GLY A 512 -32.85 42.15 25.06
N ASP A 513 -31.82 41.55 24.45
CA ASP A 513 -30.40 41.93 24.36
C ASP A 513 -29.62 42.15 25.68
N GLY A 514 -28.47 41.47 25.81
CA GLY A 514 -27.38 42.01 26.62
C GLY A 514 -26.45 41.04 27.36
N LEU A 515 -26.79 39.77 27.54
CA LEU A 515 -25.92 38.86 28.29
C LEU A 515 -25.18 37.92 27.35
N PHE A 516 -23.91 38.24 27.09
CA PHE A 516 -22.96 37.29 26.56
C PHE A 516 -22.90 36.08 27.50
N ARG A 517 -22.95 34.87 26.93
CA ARG A 517 -22.46 33.69 27.63
C ARG A 517 -20.95 33.66 27.47
N SER A 518 -20.24 33.60 28.57
CA SER A 518 -18.81 33.33 28.58
C SER A 518 -18.56 31.89 29.00
N ARG A 519 -17.66 31.22 28.30
CA ARG A 519 -17.08 29.95 28.72
C ARG A 519 -15.58 30.09 28.63
N THR A 520 -14.88 29.38 29.50
CA THR A 520 -13.42 29.43 29.55
C THR A 520 -12.89 28.02 29.40
N TYR A 521 -11.92 27.87 28.51
CA TYR A 521 -11.29 26.60 28.15
C TYR A 521 -9.79 26.70 28.38
N VAL A 522 -9.19 25.57 28.76
CA VAL A 522 -7.73 25.45 28.89
C VAL A 522 -7.20 24.70 27.67
N ALA A 523 -6.22 25.27 26.99
CA ALA A 523 -5.54 24.68 25.84
C ALA A 523 -4.03 24.70 26.08
N GLY A 524 -3.49 23.60 26.59
CA GLY A 524 -2.10 23.57 27.08
C GLY A 524 -1.95 24.47 28.32
N ASP A 525 -1.04 25.44 28.24
CA ASP A 525 -0.82 26.43 29.30
C ASP A 525 -1.70 27.70 29.14
N ASP A 526 -2.47 27.81 28.04
CA ASP A 526 -3.30 28.97 27.74
C ASP A 526 -4.73 28.82 28.27
N GLU A 527 -5.27 29.91 28.84
CA GLU A 527 -6.67 30.02 29.24
C GLU A 527 -7.42 30.93 28.25
N VAL A 528 -8.37 30.36 27.51
CA VAL A 528 -9.10 31.04 26.46
C VAL A 528 -10.57 31.21 26.85
N SER A 529 -11.00 32.47 26.98
CA SER A 529 -12.39 32.81 27.27
C SER A 529 -13.16 33.16 25.99
N VAL A 530 -14.23 32.43 25.72
CA VAL A 530 -15.13 32.62 24.57
C VAL A 530 -16.42 33.25 25.05
N ALA A 531 -16.69 34.47 24.58
CA ALA A 531 -17.95 35.16 24.78
C ALA A 531 -18.81 35.06 23.51
N TYR A 532 -20.01 34.49 23.62
CA TYR A 532 -20.97 34.41 22.52
C TYR A 532 -22.36 34.87 22.98
N ARG A 533 -23.17 35.33 22.03
CA ARG A 533 -24.57 35.68 22.28
C ARG A 533 -25.45 34.98 21.26
N PHE A 534 -26.62 34.55 21.73
CA PHE A 534 -27.68 34.10 20.82
C PHE A 534 -28.43 35.31 20.29
N VAL A 535 -28.74 35.29 19.00
CA VAL A 535 -29.60 36.27 18.36
C VAL A 535 -31.03 35.72 18.25
N ARG A 536 -32.01 36.53 17.85
CA ARG A 536 -33.42 36.08 17.79
C ARG A 536 -33.65 34.85 16.90
N SER A 537 -32.79 34.62 15.92
CA SER A 537 -32.81 33.46 15.03
C SER A 537 -32.04 32.23 15.56
N GLY A 538 -31.49 32.30 16.78
CA GLY A 538 -30.46 31.39 17.28
C GLY A 538 -29.11 32.04 17.14
#